data_AF-A0A1B9BQU8-F1
#
_entry.id   AF-A0A1B9BQU8-F1
#
_cell.length_a   1.000
_cell.length_b   1.000
_cell.length_c   1.000
_cell.angle_alpha   90.00
_cell.angle_beta   90.00
_cell.angle_gamma   90.00
#
_symmetry.space_group_name_H-M   'P 1'
#
loop_
_entity.id
_entity.type
_entity.pdbx_description
1 polymer ?
#
loop_
_entity_poly.entity_id
_entity_poly.type
_entity_poly.pdbx_seq_one_letter_code
_entity_poly.pdbx_strand_id
1 'polypeptide(L)' 'MKAQGWDHHINFNQMMLTKIFGSSETLFSFDTYQFEDYSKVVTSVDPEKKAKIRKEVFQLKLRNKHI' A
#
# COMPACT_ATOMS: atom_id res chain seq x y z
N MET A 1 5.71 -20.30 -20.00
CA MET A 1 5.97 -18.87 -20.29
C MET A 1 7.17 -18.43 -19.47
N LYS A 2 8.23 -17.92 -20.11
CA LYS A 2 9.47 -17.48 -19.46
C LYS A 2 9.24 -16.15 -18.72
N ALA A 3 9.07 -16.18 -17.40
CA ALA A 3 9.17 -15.00 -16.54
C ALA A 3 10.63 -14.67 -16.22
N GLN A 4 11.53 -14.74 -17.20
CA GLN A 4 12.97 -14.57 -17.00
C GLN A 4 13.29 -13.09 -16.75
N GLY A 5 13.23 -12.65 -15.49
CA GLY A 5 13.63 -11.32 -15.04
C GLY A 5 13.02 -10.90 -13.70
N TRP A 6 11.87 -11.46 -13.33
CA TRP A 6 11.17 -11.08 -12.09
C TRP A 6 11.46 -12.02 -10.92
N ASP A 7 11.93 -13.24 -11.19
CA ASP A 7 12.15 -14.28 -10.17
C ASP A 7 13.06 -13.78 -9.02
N HIS A 8 14.13 -13.06 -9.35
CA HIS A 8 15.03 -12.51 -8.33
C HIS A 8 14.31 -11.50 -7.42
N HIS A 9 13.52 -10.59 -7.99
CA HIS A 9 12.77 -9.59 -7.23
C HIS A 9 11.65 -10.21 -6.39
N ILE A 10 10.94 -11.19 -6.94
CA ILE A 10 9.88 -11.90 -6.23
C ILE A 10 10.47 -12.67 -5.04
N ASN A 11 11.56 -13.41 -5.26
CA ASN A 11 12.23 -14.19 -4.21
C ASN A 11 12.80 -13.27 -3.11
N PHE A 12 13.40 -12.15 -3.49
CA PHE A 12 13.91 -11.16 -2.52
C PHE A 12 12.77 -10.56 -1.69
N ASN A 13 11.67 -10.17 -2.32
CA ASN A 13 10.51 -9.63 -1.61
C ASN A 13 9.91 -10.68 -0.65
N GLN A 14 9.77 -11.93 -1.08
CA GLN A 14 9.24 -12.99 -0.23
C GLN A 14 10.13 -13.24 1.00
N MET A 15 11.46 -13.28 0.82
CA MET A 15 12.40 -13.39 1.93
C MET A 15 12.27 -12.23 2.92
N MET A 16 12.25 -10.99 2.43
CA MET A 16 12.17 -9.80 3.27
C MET A 16 10.83 -9.72 4.01
N LEU A 17 9.72 -9.97 3.32
CA LEU A 17 8.38 -9.95 3.92
C LEU A 17 8.24 -11.03 5.00
N THR A 18 8.76 -12.24 4.76
CA THR A 18 8.74 -13.32 5.76
C THR A 18 9.57 -12.95 6.99
N LYS A 19 10.71 -12.28 6.82
CA LYS A 19 11.56 -11.84 7.94
C LYS A 19 10.91 -10.72 8.77
N ILE A 20 10.20 -9.80 8.13
CA ILE A 20 9.58 -8.64 8.81
C ILE A 20 8.24 -9.01 9.44
N PHE A 21 7.40 -9.76 8.73
CA PHE A 21 6.02 -10.02 9.11
C PHE A 21 5.75 -11.47 9.54
N GLY A 22 6.72 -12.39 9.39
CA GLY A 22 6.50 -13.81 9.63
C GLY A 22 5.65 -14.47 8.54
N SER A 23 4.92 -15.53 8.90
CA SER A 23 3.96 -16.16 8.00
C SER A 23 2.72 -15.29 7.85
N SER A 24 2.54 -14.66 6.68
CA SER A 24 1.40 -13.80 6.38
C SER A 24 0.76 -14.19 5.05
N GLU A 25 -0.56 -14.39 5.05
CA GLU A 25 -1.31 -14.82 3.85
C GLU A 25 -1.63 -13.66 2.90
N THR A 26 -1.71 -12.42 3.40
CA THR A 26 -2.13 -11.27 2.58
C THR A 26 -1.44 -9.98 3.01
N LEU A 27 -0.80 -9.31 2.05
CA LEU A 27 -0.25 -7.98 2.21
C LEU A 27 -1.22 -6.95 1.59
N PHE A 28 -1.77 -6.07 2.42
CA PHE A 28 -2.63 -4.98 1.95
C PHE A 28 -1.82 -3.69 1.84
N SER A 29 -1.61 -3.21 0.61
CA SER A 29 -1.10 -1.86 0.36
C SER A 29 -2.26 -0.92 0.12
N PHE A 30 -2.52 -0.04 1.09
CA PHE A 30 -3.52 1.00 0.95
C PHE A 30 -2.85 2.32 0.65
N ASP A 31 -3.54 3.12 -0.15
CA ASP A 31 -3.13 4.47 -0.44
C ASP A 31 -3.13 5.29 0.86
N THR A 32 -1.95 5.61 1.34
CA THR A 32 -1.77 6.39 2.56
C THR A 32 -1.78 7.87 2.22
N TYR A 33 -2.64 8.64 2.89
CA TYR A 33 -2.56 10.10 2.88
C TYR A 33 -1.40 10.52 3.81
N GLN A 34 -0.18 10.40 3.31
CA GLN A 34 1.09 10.47 4.06
C GLN A 34 1.40 11.88 4.58
N PHE A 35 0.88 12.91 3.93
CA PHE A 35 1.10 14.31 4.31
C PHE A 35 -0.20 14.93 4.78
N GLU A 36 -0.14 15.80 5.80
CA GLU A 36 -1.32 16.56 6.22
C GLU A 36 -1.75 17.56 5.14
N ASP A 37 -0.78 18.12 4.42
CA ASP A 37 -0.97 19.16 3.43
C ASP A 37 -0.25 18.80 2.12
N TYR A 38 -1.02 18.27 1.17
CA TYR A 38 -0.52 17.89 -0.15
C TYR A 38 -0.26 19.07 -1.09
N SER A 39 -0.73 20.28 -0.76
CA SER A 39 -0.39 21.48 -1.55
C SER A 39 1.10 21.82 -1.48
N LYS A 40 1.78 21.33 -0.43
CA LYS A 40 3.23 21.52 -0.20
C LYS A 40 4.10 20.46 -0.86
N VAL A 41 3.51 19.48 -1.53
CA VAL A 41 4.26 18.36 -2.13
C VAL A 41 4.01 18.35 -3.62
N VAL A 42 5.08 18.39 -4.41
CA VAL A 42 4.98 18.20 -5.85
C VAL A 42 4.65 16.73 -6.09
N THR A 43 3.42 16.49 -6.50
CA THR A 43 2.93 15.15 -6.82
C THR A 43 2.12 15.22 -8.11
N SER A 44 2.18 14.17 -8.92
CA SER A 44 1.34 14.01 -10.11
C SER A 44 -0.11 13.65 -9.76
N VAL A 45 -0.44 13.56 -8.47
CA VAL A 45 -1.71 13.03 -8.00
C VAL A 45 -2.58 14.12 -7.41
N ASP A 46 -3.86 14.13 -7.81
CA ASP A 46 -4.85 15.11 -7.38
C ASP A 46 -5.07 15.09 -5.84
N PRO A 47 -4.71 16.17 -5.13
CA PRO A 47 -4.87 16.28 -3.68
C PRO A 47 -6.31 16.17 -3.20
N GLU A 48 -7.28 16.73 -3.93
CA GLU A 48 -8.69 16.73 -3.53
C GLU A 48 -9.27 15.32 -3.63
N LYS A 49 -8.91 14.60 -4.70
CA LYS A 49 -9.29 13.19 -4.87
C LYS A 49 -8.70 12.32 -3.76
N LYS A 50 -7.44 12.55 -3.37
CA LYS A 50 -6.80 11.85 -2.24
C LYS A 50 -7.49 12.13 -0.92
N ALA A 51 -7.86 13.39 -0.65
CA ALA A 51 -8.58 13.78 0.55
C ALA A 51 -9.96 13.11 0.64
N LYS A 52 -10.69 13.06 -0.48
CA LYS A 52 -11.99 12.36 -0.57
C LYS A 52 -11.86 10.86 -0.30
N ILE A 53 -10.90 10.19 -0.95
CA ILE A 53 -10.62 8.76 -0.74
C ILE A 53 -10.27 8.48 0.73
N ARG A 54 -9.47 9.33 1.38
CA ARG A 54 -9.15 9.18 2.82
C ARG A 54 -10.42 9.24 3.67
N LYS A 55 -11.33 10.18 3.42
CA LYS A 55 -12.55 10.34 4.20
C LYS A 55 -13.51 9.15 4.03
N GLU A 56 -13.67 8.67 2.81
CA GLU A 56 -14.70 7.68 2.46
C GLU A 56 -14.20 6.23 2.58
N VAL A 57 -13.01 5.94 2.06
CA VAL A 57 -12.52 4.57 1.85
C VAL A 57 -11.63 4.10 3.00
N PHE A 58 -10.77 4.96 3.54
CA PHE A 58 -9.87 4.56 4.63
C PHE A 58 -10.65 4.16 5.89
N GLN A 59 -11.64 4.97 6.26
CA GLN A 59 -12.55 4.71 7.37
C GLN A 59 -13.33 3.41 7.20
N LEU A 60 -13.77 3.08 5.99
CA LEU A 60 -14.51 1.86 5.69
C LEU A 60 -13.60 0.62 5.71
N LYS A 61 -12.39 0.73 5.15
CA LYS A 61 -11.42 -0.38 5.07
C LYS A 61 -10.82 -0.79 6.42
N LEU A 62 -10.71 0.15 7.38
CA LEU A 62 -10.28 -0.18 8.75
C LEU A 62 -11.43 -0.75 9.60
N ARG A 63 -12.66 -0.24 9.44
CA ARG A 63 -13.82 -0.62 10.25
C ARG A 63 -14.29 -2.06 10.00
N ASN A 64 -14.13 -2.56 8.77
CA ASN A 64 -14.50 -3.92 8.41
C ASN A 64 -13.44 -4.97 8.81
N LYS A 65 -12.43 -4.60 9.61
CA LYS A 65 -11.43 -5.53 10.14
C LYS A 65 -11.60 -5.68 11.65
N HIS A 66 -12.55 -6.52 12.05
CA HIS A 66 -12.42 -7.26 13.31
C HIS A 66 -11.38 -8.36 13.08
N ILE A 67 -10.12 -8.02 13.33
CA ILE A 67 -9.03 -8.97 13.59
C ILE A 67 -8.54 -8.64 15.00
#